data_AF-A0A0R2A1Z6-F1
#
_entry.id   AF-A0A0R2A1Z6-F1
#
_cell.length_a   1.000
_cell.length_b   1.000
_cell.length_c   1.000
_cell.angle_alpha   90.00
_cell.angle_beta   90.00
_cell.angle_gamma   90.00
#
_symmetry.space_group_name_H-M   'P 1'
#
loop_
_entity.id
_entity.type
_entity.pdbx_description
1 polymer ?
#
loop_
_entity_poly.entity_id
_entity_poly.type
_entity_poly.pdbx_seq_one_letter_code
_entity_poly.pdbx_strand_id
1 'polypeptide(L)'
;MAKKDKYKKDKYEVHRYTGLPVEMDNSGGYEFKVDAHGEAKAHAWRTGKHTKGKYQRLGQLLLTENNLLVAILQVEEMAFKDRHSEVPLQRFTTEFISDGMVAQGLKLLK
;
A
#
# COMPACT_ATOMS: atom_id res chain seq x y z
N MET A 1 -1.84 -38.36 -22.18
CA MET A 1 -1.62 -37.64 -20.89
C MET A 1 -1.32 -36.18 -21.19
N ALA A 2 -2.30 -35.28 -21.02
CA ALA A 2 -2.06 -33.85 -21.19
C ALA A 2 -1.31 -33.32 -19.96
N LYS A 3 -0.12 -32.75 -20.16
CA LYS A 3 0.60 -31.98 -19.14
C LYS A 3 -0.25 -30.73 -18.83
N LYS A 4 -1.14 -30.84 -17.85
CA LYS A 4 -1.97 -29.74 -17.35
C LYS A 4 -1.02 -28.63 -16.86
N ASP A 5 -1.17 -27.44 -17.43
CA ASP A 5 -0.33 -26.27 -17.22
C ASP A 5 -0.06 -25.97 -15.73
N LYS A 6 1.10 -26.43 -15.25
CA LYS A 6 1.58 -26.19 -13.88
C LYS A 6 1.82 -24.69 -13.61
N TYR A 7 1.84 -23.85 -14.65
CA TYR A 7 2.19 -22.43 -14.62
C TYR A 7 1.06 -21.45 -14.29
N LYS A 8 -0.22 -21.87 -14.32
CA LYS A 8 -1.35 -20.96 -13.99
C LYS A 8 -1.66 -20.88 -12.49
N LYS A 9 -1.21 -21.83 -11.68
CA LYS A 9 -1.59 -21.94 -10.26
C LYS A 9 -0.95 -20.90 -9.32
N ASP A 10 0.13 -20.26 -9.75
CA ASP A 10 0.87 -19.29 -8.90
C ASP A 10 0.62 -17.82 -9.25
N LYS A 11 -0.20 -17.55 -10.28
CA LYS A 11 -0.57 -16.18 -10.64
C LYS A 11 -1.69 -15.67 -9.73
N TYR A 12 -1.60 -14.40 -9.35
CA TYR A 12 -2.59 -13.68 -8.57
C TYR A 12 -2.71 -12.25 -9.13
N GLU A 13 -3.83 -11.60 -8.84
CA GLU A 13 -4.03 -10.20 -9.20
C GLU A 13 -3.05 -9.32 -8.43
N VAL A 14 -2.38 -8.43 -9.15
CA VAL A 14 -1.40 -7.51 -8.59
C VAL A 14 -1.93 -6.11 -8.77
N HIS A 15 -1.98 -5.38 -7.66
CA HIS A 15 -2.24 -3.95 -7.66
C HIS A 15 -1.01 -3.27 -7.07
N ARG A 16 -0.70 -2.08 -7.58
CA ARG A 16 0.24 -1.13 -7.02
C ARG A 16 -0.52 -0.19 -6.09
N TYR A 17 0.04 0.08 -4.92
CA TYR A 17 -0.49 0.99 -3.92
C TYR A 17 0.55 2.04 -3.62
N THR A 18 0.30 3.27 -4.06
CA THR A 18 1.14 4.42 -3.71
C THR A 18 0.55 5.08 -2.47
N GLY A 19 1.41 5.38 -1.51
CA GLY A 19 0.99 5.92 -0.22
C GLY A 19 2.09 6.67 0.51
N LEU A 20 1.67 7.37 1.55
CA LEU A 20 2.56 8.09 2.45
C LEU A 20 2.66 7.35 3.78
N PRO A 21 3.87 7.18 4.35
CA PRO A 21 4.01 6.65 5.69
C PRO A 21 3.31 7.53 6.72
N VAL A 22 2.74 6.90 7.75
CA VAL A 22 2.08 7.59 8.86
C VAL A 22 2.67 7.16 10.20
N GLU A 23 2.51 8.02 11.19
CA GLU A 23 2.75 7.73 12.59
C GLU A 23 1.54 8.12 13.43
N MET A 24 1.44 7.56 14.63
CA MET A 24 0.37 7.91 15.56
C MET A 24 0.77 9.15 16.34
N ASP A 25 -0.14 10.11 16.43
CA ASP A 25 0.03 11.27 17.29
C ASP A 25 -0.30 10.93 18.76
N ASN A 26 0.00 11.86 19.67
CA ASN A 26 -0.28 11.70 21.11
C ASN A 26 -1.77 11.64 21.46
N SER A 27 -2.67 11.93 20.51
CA SER A 27 -4.13 11.89 20.67
C SER A 27 -4.73 10.58 20.13
N GLY A 28 -3.90 9.65 19.65
CA GLY A 28 -4.35 8.41 19.00
C GLY A 28 -4.84 8.60 17.56
N GLY A 29 -4.61 9.78 16.98
CA GLY A 29 -4.80 10.06 15.57
C GLY A 29 -3.59 9.62 14.73
N TYR A 30 -3.66 9.88 13.43
CA TYR A 30 -2.58 9.64 12.48
C TYR A 30 -2.06 10.96 11.93
N GLU A 31 -0.76 11.03 11.65
CA GLU A 31 -0.14 12.12 10.89
C GLU A 31 0.84 11.56 9.84
N PHE A 32 1.06 12.30 8.76
CA PHE A 32 2.03 11.88 7.75
C PHE A 32 3.45 12.04 8.28
N LYS A 33 4.24 10.98 8.16
CA LYS A 33 5.64 11.04 8.52
C LYS A 33 6.38 11.93 7.53
N VAL A 34 7.07 12.93 8.06
CA VAL A 34 7.93 13.84 7.30
C VAL A 34 9.40 13.50 7.52
N ASP A 35 10.24 13.85 6.55
CA ASP A 35 11.69 13.73 6.69
C ASP A 35 12.31 14.95 7.39
N ALA A 36 13.65 15.00 7.45
CA ALA A 36 14.39 16.09 8.10
C ALA A 36 14.16 17.48 7.46
N HIS A 37 13.59 17.53 6.25
CA HIS A 37 13.23 18.76 5.55
C HIS A 37 11.74 19.12 5.69
N GLY A 38 10.97 18.32 6.43
CA GLY A 38 9.53 18.51 6.58
C GLY A 38 8.71 17.98 5.39
N GLU A 39 9.30 17.13 4.54
CA GLU A 39 8.64 16.59 3.36
C GLU A 39 8.14 15.17 3.60
N ALA A 40 6.87 14.92 3.28
CA ALA A 40 6.31 13.57 3.29
C ALA A 40 6.60 12.89 1.93
N LYS A 41 7.26 11.73 1.95
CA LYS A 41 7.69 11.02 0.74
C LYS A 41 6.78 9.85 0.40
N ALA A 42 6.27 9.86 -0.82
CA ALA A 42 5.44 8.79 -1.34
C ALA A 42 6.29 7.61 -1.78
N HIS A 43 5.78 6.42 -1.49
CA HIS A 43 6.38 5.16 -1.88
C HIS A 43 5.28 4.23 -2.39
N ALA A 44 5.68 3.24 -3.19
CA ALA A 44 4.77 2.26 -3.73
C ALA A 44 5.07 0.85 -3.20
N TRP A 45 3.99 0.10 -3.04
CA TRP A 45 4.01 -1.32 -2.71
C TRP A 45 3.09 -2.05 -3.67
N ARG A 46 3.10 -3.38 -3.62
CA ARG A 46 2.13 -4.19 -4.36
C ARG A 46 1.49 -5.28 -3.51
N THR A 47 0.43 -5.88 -4.07
CA THR A 47 -0.04 -7.20 -3.63
C THR A 47 1.04 -8.25 -3.85
N GLY A 48 1.33 -9.05 -2.82
CA GLY A 48 2.16 -10.26 -2.88
C GLY A 48 1.33 -11.52 -2.64
N LYS A 49 1.92 -12.70 -2.92
CA LYS A 49 1.28 -14.02 -2.74
C LYS A 49 0.79 -14.26 -1.30
N HIS A 50 1.48 -13.67 -0.32
CA HIS A 50 1.22 -13.83 1.10
C HIS A 50 0.63 -12.57 1.76
N THR A 51 0.27 -11.56 0.96
CA THR A 51 -0.42 -10.37 1.47
C THR A 51 -1.75 -10.77 2.12
N LYS A 52 -1.97 -10.31 3.34
CA LYS A 52 -3.20 -10.59 4.09
C LYS A 52 -4.18 -9.42 4.02
N GLY A 53 -5.47 -9.74 4.14
CA GLY A 53 -6.54 -8.74 4.08
C GLY A 53 -6.87 -8.32 2.64
N LYS A 54 -7.74 -7.32 2.51
CA LYS A 54 -8.15 -6.76 1.23
C LYS A 54 -8.16 -5.24 1.30
N TYR A 55 -7.83 -4.63 0.17
CA TYR A 55 -8.05 -3.22 -0.04
C TYR A 55 -9.55 -2.90 -0.07
N GLN A 56 -9.94 -1.74 0.48
CA GLN A 56 -11.31 -1.27 0.59
C GLN A 56 -11.49 0.10 -0.07
N ARG A 57 -10.70 1.10 0.34
CA ARG A 57 -10.78 2.48 -0.18
C ARG A 57 -9.54 3.29 0.16
N LEU A 58 -9.42 4.48 -0.45
CA LEU A 58 -8.38 5.44 -0.12
C LEU A 58 -8.43 5.83 1.36
N GLY A 59 -7.25 6.08 1.92
CA GLY A 59 -7.05 6.32 3.34
C GLY A 59 -6.92 5.06 4.18
N GLN A 60 -7.19 3.87 3.65
CA GLN A 60 -6.91 2.62 4.36
C GLN A 60 -5.40 2.49 4.62
N LEU A 61 -5.04 2.01 5.80
CA LEU A 61 -3.65 1.72 6.12
C LEU A 61 -3.24 0.32 5.62
N LEU A 62 -2.02 0.23 5.09
CA LEU A 62 -1.30 -1.02 4.93
C LEU A 62 -0.14 -1.08 5.91
N LEU A 63 0.27 -2.30 6.24
CA LEU A 63 1.51 -2.58 6.96
C LEU A 63 2.51 -3.17 5.98
N THR A 64 3.71 -2.61 5.94
CA THR A 64 4.83 -3.10 5.12
C THR A 64 5.56 -4.25 5.82
N GLU A 65 6.49 -4.91 5.12
CA GLU A 65 7.31 -5.98 5.71
C GLU A 65 8.21 -5.51 6.87
N ASN A 66 8.58 -4.22 6.90
CA ASN A 66 9.36 -3.61 7.98
C ASN A 66 8.50 -2.88 9.03
N ASN A 67 7.21 -3.27 9.18
CA ASN A 67 6.26 -2.72 10.16
C ASN A 67 5.99 -1.21 10.03
N LEU A 68 6.15 -0.63 8.85
CA LEU A 68 5.74 0.74 8.57
C LEU A 68 4.25 0.78 8.23
N LEU A 69 3.50 1.66 8.88
CA LEU A 69 2.14 1.99 8.48
C LEU A 69 2.16 3.02 7.36
N VAL A 70 1.35 2.77 6.32
CA VAL A 70 1.29 3.62 5.14
C VAL A 70 -0.17 3.83 4.77
N ALA A 71 -0.57 5.08 4.58
CA ALA A 71 -1.89 5.42 4.07
C ALA A 71 -1.93 5.29 2.55
N ILE A 72 -2.85 4.47 2.04
CA ILE A 72 -3.03 4.27 0.60
C ILE A 72 -3.73 5.48 -0.01
N LEU A 73 -3.10 6.10 -1.00
CA LEU A 73 -3.57 7.33 -1.65
C LEU A 73 -3.80 7.17 -3.15
N GLN A 74 -3.25 6.12 -3.76
CA GLN A 74 -3.51 5.74 -5.15
C GLN A 74 -3.43 4.23 -5.31
N VAL A 75 -4.27 3.68 -6.20
CA VAL A 75 -4.28 2.25 -6.54
C VAL A 75 -4.30 2.10 -8.05
N GLU A 76 -3.43 1.23 -8.56
CA GLU A 76 -3.31 0.95 -9.99
C GLU A 76 -3.26 -0.56 -10.21
N GLU A 77 -3.94 -1.07 -11.23
CA GLU A 77 -3.73 -2.45 -11.66
C GLU A 77 -2.31 -2.63 -12.20
N MET A 78 -1.69 -3.77 -11.90
CA MET A 78 -0.34 -4.11 -12.33
C MET A 78 -0.34 -5.48 -13.01
N ALA A 79 0.30 -5.56 -14.18
CA ALA A 79 0.50 -6.85 -14.82
C ALA A 79 1.42 -7.74 -13.97
N PHE A 80 1.06 -9.02 -13.81
CA PHE A 80 1.81 -9.96 -12.96
C PHE A 80 3.30 -10.08 -13.32
N LYS A 81 3.68 -9.86 -14.59
CA LYS A 81 5.07 -9.89 -15.04
C LYS A 81 5.91 -8.75 -14.43
N ASP A 82 5.28 -7.61 -14.16
CA ASP A 82 5.93 -6.39 -13.69
C ASP A 82 5.96 -6.31 -12.15
N ARG A 83 5.44 -7.33 -11.46
CA ARG A 83 5.34 -7.38 -9.99
C ARG A 83 6.67 -7.24 -9.24
N HIS A 84 7.81 -7.43 -9.89
CA HIS A 84 9.11 -7.25 -9.22
C HIS A 84 9.60 -5.79 -9.23
N SER A 85 8.86 -4.88 -9.87
CA SER A 85 9.16 -3.44 -9.86
C SER A 85 8.94 -2.79 -8.49
N GLU A 86 8.09 -3.37 -7.66
CA GLU A 86 7.78 -2.88 -6.31
C GLU A 86 8.00 -3.99 -5.29
N VAL A 87 8.11 -3.64 -4.01
CA VAL A 87 8.16 -4.59 -2.89
C VAL A 87 6.74 -4.95 -2.41
N PRO A 88 6.51 -6.15 -1.86
CA PRO A 88 5.16 -6.56 -1.49
C PRO A 88 4.78 -5.93 -0.14
N LEU A 89 3.50 -5.65 0.06
CA LEU A 89 2.98 -5.27 1.38
C LEU A 89 2.67 -6.52 2.22
N GLN A 90 2.77 -6.40 3.54
CA GLN A 90 2.50 -7.50 4.46
C GLN A 90 1.00 -7.75 4.63
N ARG A 91 0.23 -6.71 4.99
CA ARG A 91 -1.23 -6.79 5.14
C ARG A 91 -1.93 -5.45 4.94
N PHE A 92 -3.18 -5.51 4.52
CA PHE A 92 -4.13 -4.42 4.70
C PHE A 92 -4.66 -4.44 6.13
N THR A 93 -4.76 -3.27 6.77
CA THR A 93 -5.40 -3.14 8.09
C THR A 93 -6.89 -2.82 7.93
N THR A 94 -7.62 -2.77 9.03
CA THR A 94 -8.99 -2.26 9.09
C THR A 94 -9.05 -0.79 9.48
N GLU A 95 -7.91 -0.14 9.60
CA GLU A 95 -7.77 1.25 10.05
C GLU A 95 -7.66 2.20 8.86
N PHE A 96 -8.10 3.43 9.08
CA PHE A 96 -8.15 4.47 8.05
C PHE A 96 -7.68 5.79 8.64
N ILE A 97 -6.98 6.59 7.84
CA ILE A 97 -6.79 8.01 8.13
C ILE A 97 -8.10 8.78 7.89
N SER A 98 -8.17 10.00 8.44
CA SER A 98 -9.33 10.88 8.24
C SER A 98 -9.44 11.34 6.78
N ASP A 99 -10.65 11.69 6.34
CA ASP A 99 -10.88 12.19 4.98
C ASP A 99 -10.11 13.50 4.71
N GLY A 100 -9.88 14.32 5.74
CA GLY A 100 -9.05 15.53 5.66
C GLY A 100 -7.58 15.20 5.32
N MET A 101 -7.03 14.16 5.94
CA MET A 101 -5.69 13.67 5.60
C MET A 101 -5.64 13.04 4.21
N VAL A 102 -6.70 12.34 3.77
CA VAL A 102 -6.75 11.82 2.39
C VAL A 102 -6.65 12.99 1.40
N ALA A 103 -7.41 14.05 1.61
CA ALA A 103 -7.36 15.25 0.77
C ALA A 103 -5.98 15.93 0.79
N GLN A 104 -5.31 15.96 1.95
CA GLN A 104 -3.94 16.46 2.06
C GLN A 104 -2.94 15.57 1.30
N GLY A 105 -2.99 14.26 1.52
CA GLY A 105 -2.10 13.30 0.87
C GLY A 105 -2.21 13.31 -0.65
N LEU A 106 -3.43 13.44 -1.19
CA LEU A 106 -3.66 13.57 -2.63
C LEU A 106 -3.05 14.85 -3.23
N LYS A 107 -2.87 15.91 -2.44
CA LYS A 107 -2.16 17.12 -2.89
C LYS A 107 -0.65 16.94 -2.92
N LEU A 108 -0.11 16.09 -2.03
CA LEU A 108 1.32 15.79 -1.93
C LEU A 108 1.80 14.79 -3.00
N LEU A 109 0.88 14.04 -3.63
CA LEU A 109 1.19 13.15 -4.75
C LEU A 109 1.34 13.87 -6.11
N LYS A 110 0.96 15.14 -6.21
CA LYS A 110 1.01 15.93 -7.44
C LYS A 110 2.33 16.67 -7.58
#